data_AF-A0A9N9TDC0-F1
#
_entry.id   AF-A0A9N9TDC0-F1
#
_cell.length_a   1.000
_cell.length_b   1.000
_cell.length_c   1.000
_cell.angle_alpha   90.00
_cell.angle_beta   90.00
_cell.angle_gamma   90.00
#
_symmetry.space_group_name_H-M   'P 1'
#
loop_
_entity.id
_entity.type
_entity.pdbx_description
1 polymer ?
#
loop_
_entity_poly.entity_id
_entity_poly.type
_entity_poly.pdbx_seq_one_letter_code
_entity_poly.pdbx_strand_id
1 'polypeptide(L)'
;MVILMTQCKQLEEGRLMRRNKEVRKNGAELTIERSTASKSPFTLLNGIVLGTKWCGTGDIAKNYFDLGTDSAVNSCCRTHDLCPVKVMANSKKYELVNHSLFTKSHCRCDDELFQCLRKSLTSPSGNLMGQIYFNIV
;
A
#
# COMPACT_ATOMS: atom_id res chain seq x y z
N MET A 1 5.67 16.64 11.84
CA MET A 1 6.18 16.68 10.46
C MET A 1 6.43 15.23 10.04
N VAL A 2 5.64 14.68 9.11
CA VAL A 2 5.75 13.28 8.69
C VAL A 2 5.93 13.29 7.17
N ILE A 3 7.12 12.92 6.71
CA ILE A 3 7.61 13.15 5.33
C ILE A 3 6.76 12.37 4.31
N LEU A 4 6.17 11.24 4.70
CA LEU A 4 5.34 10.40 3.82
C LEU A 4 3.88 10.92 3.62
N MET A 5 3.33 11.75 4.52
CA MET A 5 1.99 12.37 4.34
C MET A 5 1.92 13.30 3.12
N THR A 6 3.04 13.52 2.41
CA THR A 6 3.09 14.34 1.20
C THR A 6 3.10 13.53 -0.09
N GLN A 7 3.59 12.28 -0.09
CA GLN A 7 3.69 11.47 -1.31
C GLN A 7 2.33 11.01 -1.81
N CYS A 8 1.40 10.74 -0.91
CA CYS A 8 0.03 10.36 -1.23
C CYS A 8 -0.73 11.50 -1.96
N LYS A 9 -0.33 12.77 -1.81
CA LYS A 9 -0.98 13.92 -2.45
C LYS A 9 -0.82 13.90 -3.97
N GLN A 10 0.30 13.34 -4.46
CA GLN A 10 0.54 13.14 -5.89
C GLN A 10 -0.57 12.29 -6.54
N LEU A 11 -1.14 11.35 -5.78
CA LEU A 11 -2.25 10.50 -6.21
C LEU A 11 -3.60 11.22 -6.20
N GLU A 12 -3.80 12.18 -5.30
CA GLU A 12 -5.01 13.02 -5.26
C GLU A 12 -5.07 13.95 -6.48
N GLU A 13 -3.95 14.58 -6.83
CA GLU A 13 -3.83 15.47 -7.99
C GLU A 13 -3.96 14.72 -9.33
N GLY A 14 -3.29 13.56 -9.47
CA GLY A 14 -3.39 12.72 -10.67
C GLY A 14 -4.82 12.22 -10.93
N ARG A 15 -5.60 11.99 -9.87
CA ARG A 15 -7.03 11.64 -10.00
C ARG A 15 -7.90 12.78 -10.49
N LEU A 16 -7.68 14.01 -10.02
CA LEU A 16 -8.44 15.18 -10.49
C LEU A 16 -8.23 15.39 -12.00
N MET A 17 -7.00 15.24 -12.47
CA MET A 17 -6.67 15.31 -13.89
C MET A 17 -7.36 14.22 -14.71
N ARG A 18 -7.39 12.97 -14.21
CA ARG A 18 -8.06 11.86 -14.90
C ARG A 18 -9.59 12.00 -14.90
N ARG A 19 -10.22 12.41 -13.79
CA ARG A 19 -11.67 12.67 -13.72
C ARG A 19 -12.09 13.72 -14.76
N ASN A 20 -11.34 14.81 -14.87
CA ASN A 20 -11.59 15.84 -15.87
C ASN A 20 -11.39 15.35 -17.32
N LYS A 21 -10.48 14.39 -17.54
CA LYS A 21 -10.26 13.74 -18.84
C LYS A 21 -11.34 12.72 -19.18
N GLU A 22 -11.84 11.95 -18.21
CA GLU A 22 -12.93 10.97 -18.38
C GLU A 22 -14.27 11.66 -18.68
N VAL A 23 -14.57 12.80 -18.03
CA VAL A 23 -15.72 13.66 -18.39
C VAL A 23 -15.68 14.09 -19.86
N ARG A 24 -14.48 14.19 -20.46
CA ARG A 24 -14.29 14.56 -21.88
C ARG A 24 -14.34 13.37 -22.85
N LYS A 25 -14.36 12.12 -22.37
CA LYS A 25 -14.01 10.94 -23.18
C LYS A 25 -14.95 9.74 -23.01
N ASN A 26 -16.20 9.96 -22.64
CA ASN A 26 -17.18 8.88 -22.51
C ASN A 26 -17.41 8.18 -23.86
N GLY A 27 -16.70 7.07 -24.06
CA GLY A 27 -16.80 6.15 -25.19
C GLY A 27 -15.54 5.29 -25.34
N ALA A 28 -15.39 4.22 -24.52
CA ALA A 28 -14.82 2.91 -24.89
C ALA A 28 -14.48 2.00 -23.67
N GLU A 29 -14.68 0.71 -23.90
CA GLU A 29 -14.54 -0.53 -23.11
C GLU A 29 -13.39 -0.67 -22.09
N LEU A 30 -13.64 -1.43 -21.02
CA LEU A 30 -12.68 -1.77 -19.95
C LEU A 30 -12.21 -3.24 -20.07
N THR A 31 -10.95 -3.49 -20.46
CA THR A 31 -10.30 -4.79 -20.33
C THR A 31 -9.51 -4.89 -19.03
N ILE A 32 -9.80 -5.92 -18.22
CA ILE A 32 -9.15 -6.20 -16.94
C ILE A 32 -8.02 -7.21 -17.15
N GLU A 33 -6.77 -6.78 -16.94
CA GLU A 33 -5.64 -7.70 -16.84
C GLU A 33 -5.25 -7.96 -15.38
N ARG A 34 -5.10 -9.24 -15.04
CA ARG A 34 -4.81 -9.74 -13.70
C ARG A 34 -3.40 -10.34 -13.71
N SER A 35 -2.42 -9.61 -13.18
CA SER A 35 -1.04 -10.08 -13.07
C SER A 35 -0.85 -10.91 -11.80
N THR A 36 -0.46 -12.18 -11.95
CA THR A 36 -0.07 -13.10 -10.88
C THR A 36 1.40 -12.87 -10.51
N ALA A 37 1.67 -12.40 -9.28
CA ALA A 37 3.03 -12.25 -8.77
C ALA A 37 3.55 -13.57 -8.20
N SER A 38 4.70 -14.00 -8.72
CA SER A 38 5.47 -15.19 -8.36
C SER A 38 6.00 -15.12 -6.91
N LYS A 39 5.77 -16.17 -6.10
CA LYS A 39 6.18 -16.24 -4.69
C LYS A 39 7.52 -16.96 -4.55
N SER A 40 8.55 -16.24 -4.09
CA SER A 40 9.91 -16.74 -3.78
C SER A 40 10.13 -16.84 -2.24
N PRO A 41 10.90 -17.83 -1.73
CA PRO A 41 10.86 -18.28 -0.33
C PRO A 41 11.72 -17.48 0.67
N PHE A 42 12.23 -16.29 0.35
CA PHE A 42 13.03 -15.49 1.28
C PHE A 42 12.25 -14.24 1.75
N THR A 43 11.44 -14.40 2.80
CA THR A 43 10.54 -13.39 3.35
C THR A 43 11.20 -12.05 3.73
N LEU A 44 12.48 -12.07 4.13
CA LEU A 44 13.25 -10.85 4.43
C LEU A 44 13.72 -10.11 3.16
N LEU A 45 14.03 -10.83 2.08
CA LEU A 45 14.40 -10.22 0.79
C LEU A 45 13.18 -9.58 0.11
N ASN A 46 11.98 -10.03 0.45
CA ASN A 46 10.70 -9.50 -0.04
C ASN A 46 10.23 -8.26 0.74
N GLY A 47 10.99 -7.79 1.72
CA GLY A 47 10.64 -6.60 2.50
C GLY A 47 9.43 -6.76 3.42
N ILE A 48 9.13 -7.99 3.87
CA ILE A 48 8.04 -8.27 4.82
C ILE A 48 8.57 -8.25 6.26
N VAL A 49 7.84 -7.57 7.15
CA VAL A 49 8.14 -7.52 8.59
C VAL A 49 8.02 -8.92 9.19
N LEU A 50 9.02 -9.34 9.97
CA LEU A 50 9.04 -10.64 10.63
C LEU A 50 7.79 -10.86 11.50
N GLY A 51 7.23 -12.07 11.45
CA GLY A 51 5.98 -12.40 12.16
C GLY A 51 4.70 -11.88 11.50
N THR A 52 4.83 -11.22 10.34
CA THR A 52 3.70 -10.73 9.54
C THR A 52 3.64 -11.38 8.16
N LYS A 53 2.51 -11.18 7.49
CA LYS A 53 2.23 -11.65 6.13
C LYS A 53 1.80 -10.53 5.19
N TRP A 54 1.29 -9.42 5.73
CA TRP A 54 0.76 -8.29 4.98
C TRP A 54 1.58 -7.00 5.13
N CYS A 55 2.53 -6.95 6.04
CA CYS A 55 3.26 -5.72 6.33
C CYS A 55 4.60 -5.70 5.60
N GLY A 56 4.65 -5.07 4.42
CA GLY A 56 5.87 -4.93 3.64
C GLY A 56 5.61 -4.56 2.17
N THR A 57 6.53 -4.95 1.29
CA THR A 57 6.36 -4.74 -0.17
C THR A 57 5.38 -5.77 -0.75
N GLY A 58 4.09 -5.50 -0.57
CA GLY A 58 3.00 -6.44 -0.86
C GLY A 58 2.79 -7.45 0.27
N ASP A 59 2.21 -8.60 -0.06
CA ASP A 59 1.88 -9.64 0.91
C ASP A 59 2.38 -11.04 0.49
N ILE A 60 2.63 -11.89 1.48
CA ILE A 60 2.92 -13.32 1.31
C ILE A 60 1.73 -14.18 1.74
N ALA A 61 0.60 -13.57 2.09
CA ALA A 61 -0.57 -14.25 2.62
C ALA A 61 -1.10 -15.28 1.62
N LYS A 62 -1.55 -16.44 2.13
CA LYS A 62 -2.16 -17.47 1.26
C LYS A 62 -3.56 -17.07 0.81
N ASN A 63 -4.26 -16.30 1.64
CA ASN A 63 -5.60 -15.78 1.40
C ASN A 63 -5.88 -14.59 2.33
N TYR A 64 -7.04 -13.95 2.15
CA TYR A 64 -7.48 -12.78 2.92
C TYR A 64 -7.44 -12.98 4.45
N PHE A 65 -7.73 -14.18 4.94
CA PHE A 65 -7.80 -14.49 6.36
C PHE A 65 -6.46 -14.93 6.95
N ASP A 66 -5.42 -15.08 6.12
CA ASP A 66 -4.10 -15.51 6.55
C ASP A 66 -3.31 -14.34 7.16
N LEU A 67 -3.62 -14.01 8.42
CA LEU A 67 -3.06 -12.86 9.13
C LEU A 67 -1.75 -13.15 9.90
N GLY A 68 -1.33 -14.40 10.03
CA GLY A 68 -0.13 -14.77 10.79
C GLY A 68 -0.29 -14.59 12.30
N THR A 69 0.83 -14.46 13.02
CA THR A 69 0.87 -14.42 14.49
C THR A 69 0.49 -13.06 15.06
N ASP A 70 0.84 -11.97 14.39
CA ASP A 70 0.49 -10.62 14.81
C ASP A 70 -0.75 -10.12 14.04
N SER A 71 -1.90 -10.71 14.32
CA SER A 71 -3.12 -10.49 13.54
C SER A 71 -3.61 -9.05 13.58
N ALA A 72 -3.39 -8.34 14.69
CA ALA A 72 -3.79 -6.94 14.85
C ALA A 72 -3.00 -6.03 13.89
N VAL A 73 -1.67 -6.15 13.87
CA VAL A 73 -0.80 -5.39 12.97
C VAL A 73 -1.05 -5.79 11.52
N ASN A 74 -1.19 -7.09 11.24
CA ASN A 74 -1.47 -7.57 9.89
C ASN A 74 -2.80 -7.08 9.35
N SER A 75 -3.84 -6.94 10.19
CA SER A 75 -5.11 -6.40 9.74
C SER A 75 -4.97 -4.93 9.29
N CYS A 76 -4.12 -4.14 9.95
CA CYS A 76 -3.81 -2.77 9.52
C CYS A 76 -3.17 -2.77 8.12
N CYS A 77 -2.10 -3.55 7.94
CA CYS A 77 -1.39 -3.61 6.67
C CYS A 77 -2.23 -4.22 5.55
N ARG A 78 -3.01 -5.27 5.81
CA ARG A 78 -3.95 -5.85 4.84
C ARG A 78 -4.96 -4.82 4.32
N THR A 79 -5.52 -4.02 5.23
CA THR A 79 -6.49 -2.98 4.87
C THR A 79 -5.84 -1.94 3.96
N HIS A 80 -4.60 -1.55 4.27
CA HIS A 80 -3.82 -0.63 3.46
C HIS A 80 -3.41 -1.21 2.10
N ASP A 81 -2.96 -2.46 2.05
CA ASP A 81 -2.62 -3.17 0.82
C ASP A 81 -3.83 -3.26 -0.11
N LEU A 82 -5.04 -3.40 0.43
CA LEU A 82 -6.27 -3.43 -0.35
C LEU A 82 -6.83 -2.04 -0.69
N CYS A 83 -6.05 -0.97 -0.49
CA CYS A 83 -6.46 0.38 -0.84
C CYS A 83 -6.89 0.43 -2.33
N PRO A 84 -8.11 0.91 -2.63
CA PRO A 84 -8.65 0.91 -3.99
C PRO A 84 -7.87 1.84 -4.93
N VAL A 85 -7.12 2.79 -4.35
CA VAL A 85 -6.38 3.81 -5.08
C VAL A 85 -4.92 3.75 -4.65
N LYS A 86 -4.13 3.08 -5.48
CA LYS A 86 -2.69 2.93 -5.31
C LYS A 86 -1.97 2.84 -6.66
N VAL A 87 -0.68 3.18 -6.68
CA VAL A 87 0.26 2.93 -7.78
C VAL A 87 1.38 2.04 -7.24
N MET A 88 1.53 0.84 -7.79
CA MET A 88 2.57 -0.10 -7.36
C MET A 88 3.96 0.47 -7.62
N ALA A 89 4.96 -0.04 -6.92
CA ALA A 89 6.37 0.28 -7.16
C ALA A 89 6.73 0.14 -8.65
N ASN A 90 7.53 1.06 -9.18
CA ASN A 90 7.99 1.08 -10.58
C ASN A 90 6.87 0.97 -11.65
N SER A 91 5.66 1.43 -11.33
CA SER A 91 4.52 1.37 -12.24
C SER A 91 3.92 2.75 -12.52
N LYS A 92 3.16 2.86 -13.62
CA LYS A 92 2.42 4.07 -13.99
C LYS A 92 0.92 3.83 -13.85
N LYS A 93 0.23 4.70 -13.11
CA LYS A 93 -1.24 4.73 -13.02
C LYS A 93 -1.71 6.14 -12.73
N TYR A 94 -2.91 6.51 -13.18
CA TYR A 94 -3.46 7.87 -12.98
C TYR A 94 -2.55 9.00 -13.51
N GLU A 95 -1.83 8.73 -14.61
CA GLU A 95 -0.79 9.62 -15.16
C GLU A 95 0.38 9.93 -14.22
N LEU A 96 0.45 9.24 -13.08
CA LEU A 96 1.55 9.30 -12.12
C LEU A 96 2.46 8.09 -12.31
N VAL A 97 3.77 8.33 -12.44
CA VAL A 97 4.79 7.28 -12.42
C VAL A 97 5.34 7.16 -11.00
N ASN A 98 5.24 5.98 -10.42
CA ASN A 98 5.82 5.70 -9.10
C ASN A 98 7.25 5.16 -9.28
N HIS A 99 8.25 6.04 -9.16
CA HIS A 99 9.67 5.67 -9.19
C HIS A 99 10.19 5.07 -7.87
N SER A 100 9.34 4.96 -6.85
CA SER A 100 9.70 4.34 -5.57
C SER A 100 9.73 2.82 -5.69
N LEU A 101 10.52 2.20 -4.82
CA LEU A 101 10.52 0.76 -4.57
C LEU A 101 9.28 0.30 -3.78
N PHE A 102 8.48 1.23 -3.28
CA PHE A 102 7.29 0.97 -2.48
C PHE A 102 6.02 1.43 -3.20
N THR A 103 4.91 0.77 -2.90
CA THR A 103 3.59 1.16 -3.38
C THR A 103 3.17 2.50 -2.79
N LYS A 104 2.71 3.43 -3.64
CA LYS A 104 2.08 4.68 -3.21
C LYS A 104 0.57 4.46 -3.09
N SER A 105 -0.02 4.79 -1.95
CA SER A 105 -1.46 4.68 -1.67
C SER A 105 -2.11 6.05 -1.51
N HIS A 106 -3.43 6.09 -1.53
CA HIS A 106 -4.20 7.33 -1.30
C HIS A 106 -4.06 7.82 0.14
N CYS A 107 -4.07 9.13 0.37
CA CYS A 107 -3.80 9.71 1.69
C CYS A 107 -4.73 9.20 2.79
N ARG A 108 -6.02 9.01 2.47
CA ARG A 108 -6.98 8.36 3.38
C ARG A 108 -6.54 6.96 3.84
N CYS A 109 -6.01 6.14 2.95
CA CYS A 109 -5.52 4.81 3.32
C CYS A 109 -4.29 4.91 4.24
N ASP A 110 -3.38 5.87 3.99
CA ASP A 110 -2.22 6.11 4.85
C ASP A 110 -2.61 6.64 6.23
N ASP A 111 -3.60 7.52 6.33
CA ASP A 111 -4.13 8.01 7.61
C ASP A 111 -4.82 6.90 8.41
N GLU A 112 -5.64 6.07 7.75
CA GLU A 112 -6.26 4.89 8.38
C GLU A 112 -5.18 3.89 8.86
N LEU A 113 -4.12 3.67 8.07
CA LEU A 113 -2.98 2.85 8.49
C LEU A 113 -2.28 3.43 9.72
N PHE A 114 -2.00 4.74 9.72
CA PHE A 114 -1.36 5.42 10.85
C PHE A 114 -2.16 5.26 12.14
N GLN A 115 -3.47 5.53 12.07
CA GLN A 115 -4.36 5.41 13.22
C GLN A 115 -4.47 3.96 13.70
N CYS A 116 -4.45 2.99 12.79
CA CYS A 116 -4.50 1.57 13.13
C CYS A 116 -3.21 1.11 13.82
N LEU A 117 -2.04 1.42 13.27
CA LEU A 117 -0.75 1.05 13.85
C LEU A 117 -0.50 1.72 15.21
N ARG A 118 -1.01 2.94 15.41
CA ARG A 118 -0.96 3.62 16.71
C ARG A 118 -1.60 2.82 17.85
N LYS A 119 -2.62 2.01 17.56
CA LYS A 119 -3.27 1.13 18.54
C LYS A 119 -2.47 -0.15 18.83
N SER A 120 -1.47 -0.44 17.99
CA SER A 120 -0.65 -1.66 18.04
C SER A 120 0.83 -1.36 18.34
N LEU A 121 1.15 -0.19 18.90
CA LEU A 121 2.54 0.24 19.19
C LEU A 121 3.23 -0.60 20.27
N THR A 122 2.47 -1.32 21.07
CA THR A 122 3.00 -2.27 22.07
C THR A 122 3.55 -3.53 21.42
N SER A 123 3.14 -3.85 20.18
CA SER A 123 3.75 -4.93 19.41
C SER A 123 5.06 -4.46 18.77
N PRO A 124 6.15 -5.25 18.86
CA PRO A 124 7.39 -4.99 18.13
C PRO A 124 7.15 -4.78 16.62
N SER A 125 6.29 -5.59 16.00
CA SER A 125 5.98 -5.49 14.57
C SER A 125 5.26 -4.18 14.25
N GLY A 126 4.32 -3.77 15.10
CA GLY A 126 3.56 -2.53 14.92
C GLY A 126 4.43 -1.29 15.10
N ASN A 127 5.31 -1.30 16.11
CA ASN A 127 6.28 -0.23 16.34
C ASN A 127 7.26 -0.09 15.16
N LEU A 128 7.85 -1.20 14.73
CA LEU A 128 8.78 -1.23 13.60
C LEU A 128 8.12 -0.75 12.31
N MET A 129 6.92 -1.25 11.99
CA MET A 129 6.19 -0.86 10.78
C MET A 129 5.84 0.63 10.80
N GLY A 130 5.42 1.16 11.95
CA GLY A 130 5.14 2.59 12.11
C GLY A 130 6.39 3.45 11.87
N GLN A 131 7.55 3.04 12.40
CA GLN A 131 8.80 3.75 12.21
C GLN A 131 9.26 3.72 10.74
N ILE A 132 9.27 2.54 10.12
CA ILE A 132 9.70 2.40 8.73
C ILE A 132 8.78 3.22 7.82
N TYR A 133 7.47 2.95 7.86
CA TYR A 133 6.53 3.53 6.89
C TYR A 133 6.43 5.05 7.00
N PHE A 134 6.37 5.61 8.21
CA PHE A 134 6.08 7.03 8.39
C PHE A 134 7.32 7.91 8.57
N ASN A 135 8.47 7.34 8.95
CA ASN A 135 9.67 8.13 9.26
C ASN A 135 10.88 7.84 8.37
N ILE A 136 10.96 6.69 7.70
CA ILE A 136 12.13 6.30 6.88
C ILE A 136 11.83 6.34 5.39
N VAL A 137 10.71 5.74 4.99
CA VAL A 137 10.33 5.55 3.59
C VAL A 137 9.71 6.82 2.99
#